data_AF-A0A2V1BFK1-F1
#
_entry.id   AF-A0A2V1BFK1-F1
#
_cell.length_a   1.000
_cell.length_b   1.000
_cell.length_c   1.000
_cell.angle_alpha   90.00
_cell.angle_beta   90.00
_cell.angle_gamma   90.00
#
_symmetry.space_group_name_H-M   'P 1'
#
loop_
_entity.id
_entity.type
_entity.pdbx_description
1 polymer ?
#
loop_
_entity_poly.entity_id
_entity_poly.type
_entity_poly.pdbx_seq_one_letter_code
_entity_poly.pdbx_strand_id
1 'polypeptide(L)'
;MTTEPRYTMLLFFKRNPDLSPSEFRAYYEANHAPMVAEIAKTAKGLLCYTRRYINHEASDPALNNPFTVFGSPAPEIPYDMVNEVTFETKAHAAERHIGDPYQKASPGKILPV
;
A
#
# COMPACT_ATOMS: atom_id res chain seq x y z
N MET A 1 10.08 26.51 17.74
CA MET A 1 10.36 25.10 17.43
C MET A 1 9.85 24.85 16.03
N THR A 2 10.74 24.70 15.05
CA THR A 2 10.34 24.34 13.68
C THR A 2 9.96 22.87 13.69
N THR A 3 8.71 22.55 13.40
CA THR A 3 8.29 21.18 13.17
C THR A 3 8.89 20.76 11.84
N GLU A 4 9.90 19.90 11.87
CA GLU A 4 10.44 19.32 10.63
C GLU A 4 9.30 18.72 9.79
N PRO A 5 9.32 18.88 8.46
CA PRO A 5 8.27 18.33 7.61
C PRO A 5 8.26 16.81 7.74
N ARG A 6 7.06 16.23 7.93
CA ARG A 6 6.88 14.78 7.89
C ARG A 6 7.03 14.27 6.46
N TYR A 7 7.63 13.10 6.31
CA TYR A 7 7.89 12.51 5.00
C TYR A 7 6.93 11.36 4.75
N THR A 8 6.03 11.53 3.79
CA THR A 8 5.04 10.52 3.43
C THR A 8 5.43 9.83 2.13
N MET A 9 5.38 8.50 2.14
CA MET A 9 5.50 7.65 0.96
C MET A 9 4.13 7.10 0.60
N LEU A 10 3.78 7.18 -0.69
CA LEU A 10 2.62 6.50 -1.25
C LEU A 10 3.09 5.26 -2.00
N LEU A 11 2.57 4.11 -1.63
CA LEU A 11 2.84 2.85 -2.29
C LEU A 11 1.55 2.35 -2.96
N PHE A 12 1.63 2.11 -4.27
CA PHE A 12 0.53 1.62 -5.06
C PHE A 12 0.70 0.13 -5.28
N PHE A 13 -0.26 -0.66 -4.82
CA PHE A 13 -0.23 -2.11 -4.93
C PHE A 13 -1.20 -2.58 -5.99
N LYS A 14 -0.73 -3.49 -6.83
CA LYS A 14 -1.52 -4.23 -7.81
C LYS A 14 -1.54 -5.70 -7.39
N ARG A 15 -2.70 -6.34 -7.47
CA ARG A 15 -2.87 -7.77 -7.22
C ARG A 15 -2.25 -8.61 -8.34
N ASN A 16 -1.93 -9.86 -8.03
CA ASN A 16 -1.65 -10.86 -9.07
C ASN A 16 -2.91 -11.01 -9.96
N PRO A 17 -2.78 -11.05 -11.30
CA PRO A 17 -3.91 -11.26 -12.23
C PRO A 17 -4.85 -12.42 -11.87
N ASP A 18 -4.34 -13.48 -11.24
CA ASP A 18 -5.14 -14.66 -10.87
C ASP A 18 -6.01 -14.47 -9.62
N LEU A 19 -5.85 -13.35 -8.90
CA LEU A 19 -6.64 -13.02 -7.71
C LEU A 19 -7.76 -12.04 -8.07
N SER A 20 -8.92 -12.25 -7.48
CA SER A 20 -9.97 -11.24 -7.40
C SER A 20 -9.61 -10.12 -6.40
N PRO A 21 -10.26 -8.93 -6.45
CA PRO A 21 -9.98 -7.87 -5.48
C PRO A 21 -10.31 -8.28 -4.04
N SER A 22 -11.34 -9.10 -3.83
CA SER A 22 -11.72 -9.60 -2.50
C SER A 22 -10.71 -10.61 -1.96
N GLU A 23 -10.19 -11.52 -2.79
CA GLU A 23 -9.12 -12.46 -2.41
C GLU A 23 -7.82 -11.72 -2.10
N PHE A 24 -7.47 -10.72 -2.91
CA PHE A 24 -6.33 -9.84 -2.62
C PHE A 24 -6.46 -9.18 -1.24
N ARG A 25 -7.61 -8.55 -0.96
CA ARG A 25 -7.87 -7.92 0.33
C ARG A 25 -7.82 -8.92 1.48
N ALA A 26 -8.47 -10.08 1.33
CA ALA A 26 -8.46 -11.12 2.36
C ALA A 26 -7.04 -11.59 2.67
N TYR A 27 -6.24 -11.87 1.64
CA TYR A 27 -4.84 -12.25 1.80
C TYR A 27 -4.02 -11.15 2.46
N TYR A 28 -4.20 -9.89 2.04
CA TYR A 28 -3.47 -8.75 2.57
C TYR A 28 -3.74 -8.58 4.07
N GLU A 29 -5.01 -8.61 4.49
CA GLU A 29 -5.40 -8.46 5.88
C GLU A 29 -4.96 -9.65 6.74
N ALA A 30 -5.03 -10.88 6.22
CA ALA A 30 -4.69 -12.08 6.98
C ALA A 30 -3.18 -12.30 7.13
N ASN A 31 -2.37 -11.87 6.15
CA ASN A 31 -0.94 -12.22 6.08
C ASN A 31 -0.04 -10.98 6.07
N HIS A 32 -0.30 -10.04 5.17
CA HIS A 32 0.61 -8.92 4.93
C HIS A 32 0.51 -7.85 6.03
N ALA A 33 -0.70 -7.46 6.44
CA ALA A 33 -0.89 -6.44 7.45
C ALA A 33 -0.29 -6.83 8.83
N PRO A 34 -0.44 -8.09 9.33
CA PRO A 34 0.26 -8.53 10.54
C PRO A 34 1.78 -8.46 10.42
N MET A 35 2.35 -8.90 9.29
CA MET A 35 3.79 -8.81 9.04
C MET A 35 4.27 -7.34 9.07
N VAL A 36 3.54 -6.43 8.42
CA VAL A 36 3.86 -5.00 8.44
C VAL A 36 3.77 -4.43 9.86
N ALA A 37 2.80 -4.87 10.67
CA ALA A 37 2.70 -4.45 12.06
C ALA A 37 3.92 -4.87 12.89
N GLU A 38 4.45 -6.08 12.69
CA GLU A 38 5.69 -6.52 13.35
C GLU A 38 6.90 -5.69 12.92
N ILE A 39 7.03 -5.42 11.62
CA ILE A 39 8.07 -4.53 11.08
C ILE A 39 7.96 -3.13 11.71
N ALA A 40 6.74 -2.60 11.79
CA ALA A 40 6.46 -1.26 12.29
C ALA A 40 6.95 -1.05 13.73
N LYS A 41 6.94 -2.09 14.58
CA LYS A 41 7.45 -2.02 15.96
C LYS A 41 8.93 -1.67 16.04
N THR A 42 9.70 -2.02 15.02
CA THR A 42 11.15 -1.78 14.96
C THR A 42 11.56 -0.66 14.01
N ALA A 43 10.60 -0.12 13.24
CA ALA A 43 10.85 0.90 12.25
C ALA A 43 11.11 2.26 12.92
N LYS A 44 12.34 2.78 12.77
CA LYS A 44 12.71 4.08 13.33
C LYS A 44 11.91 5.20 12.67
N GLY A 45 11.37 6.09 13.51
CA GLY A 45 10.69 7.30 13.06
C GLY A 45 9.42 7.05 12.24
N LEU A 46 8.87 5.83 12.21
CA LEU A 46 7.58 5.56 11.60
C LEU A 46 6.47 6.18 12.47
N LEU A 47 5.68 7.06 11.87
CA LEU A 47 4.60 7.79 12.54
C LEU A 47 3.22 7.20 12.20
N CYS A 48 3.05 6.77 10.96
CA CYS A 48 1.76 6.29 10.47
C CYS A 48 1.94 5.27 9.36
N TYR A 49 1.09 4.25 9.36
CA TYR A 49 0.90 3.33 8.26
C TYR A 49 -0.61 3.17 8.04
N THR A 50 -1.10 3.54 6.85
CA THR A 50 -2.48 3.31 6.45
C THR A 50 -2.52 2.52 5.15
N ARG A 51 -3.61 1.79 4.95
CA ARG A 51 -3.90 1.02 3.74
C ARG A 51 -5.33 1.31 3.31
N ARG A 52 -5.52 1.72 2.06
CA ARG A 52 -6.82 2.10 1.50
C ARG A 52 -7.06 1.30 0.23
N TYR A 53 -8.06 0.44 0.25
CA TYR A 53 -8.45 -0.36 -0.91
C TYR A 53 -9.23 0.50 -1.90
N ILE A 54 -8.90 0.36 -3.18
CA ILE A 54 -9.60 1.02 -4.26
C ILE A 54 -10.86 0.22 -4.53
N ASN A 55 -12.01 0.90 -4.43
CA ASN A 55 -13.27 0.30 -4.83
C ASN A 55 -13.39 0.43 -6.35
N HIS A 56 -13.14 -0.65 -7.08
CA HIS A 56 -13.28 -0.67 -8.54
C HIS A 56 -14.75 -0.63 -8.99
N GLU A 57 -15.69 -1.09 -8.16
CA GLU A 57 -17.13 -1.00 -8.44
C GLU A 57 -17.62 0.44 -8.31
N ALA A 58 -17.01 1.25 -7.44
CA ALA A 58 -17.34 2.66 -7.32
C ALA A 58 -17.13 3.44 -8.61
N SER A 59 -16.34 2.93 -9.56
CA SER A 59 -16.13 3.55 -10.88
C SER A 59 -17.23 3.23 -11.88
N ASP A 60 -18.27 2.48 -11.49
CA ASP A 60 -19.46 2.27 -12.30
C ASP A 60 -20.21 3.61 -12.48
N PRO A 61 -20.33 4.12 -13.72
CA PRO A 61 -21.08 5.35 -14.02
C PRO A 61 -22.54 5.30 -13.56
N ALA A 62 -23.14 4.12 -13.40
CA ALA A 62 -24.50 3.95 -12.91
C ALA A 62 -24.67 4.20 -11.40
N LEU A 63 -23.58 4.13 -10.61
CA LEU A 63 -23.62 4.28 -9.16
C LEU A 63 -23.53 5.75 -8.68
N ASN A 64 -23.37 6.70 -9.60
CA ASN A 64 -23.30 8.15 -9.33
C ASN A 64 -22.34 8.52 -8.17
N ASN A 65 -21.20 7.82 -8.09
CA ASN A 65 -20.25 7.98 -7.00
C ASN A 65 -19.35 9.22 -7.25
N PRO A 66 -19.29 10.19 -6.32
CA PRO A 66 -18.49 11.41 -6.52
C PRO A 66 -16.97 11.18 -6.43
N PHE A 67 -16.51 9.98 -6.01
CA PHE A 67 -15.10 9.71 -5.75
C PHE A 67 -14.35 9.02 -6.90
N THR A 68 -14.99 8.77 -8.04
CA THR A 68 -14.42 7.95 -9.13
C THR A 68 -14.38 8.60 -10.51
N VAL A 69 -14.77 9.86 -10.65
CA VAL A 69 -14.66 10.55 -11.95
C VAL A 69 -13.27 11.15 -12.11
N PHE A 70 -12.32 10.36 -12.63
CA PHE A 70 -11.12 10.91 -13.28
C PHE A 70 -11.35 10.87 -14.78
N GLY A 71 -11.28 12.00 -15.49
CA GLY A 71 -11.30 12.02 -16.96
C GLY A 71 -12.58 11.52 -17.66
N SER A 72 -12.70 11.84 -18.95
CA SER A 72 -13.73 11.31 -19.84
C SER A 72 -13.05 10.85 -21.14
N PRO A 73 -13.03 9.55 -21.45
CA PRO A 73 -13.56 8.44 -20.64
C PRO A 73 -12.77 8.23 -19.34
N ALA A 74 -13.38 7.56 -18.36
CA ALA A 74 -12.69 7.21 -17.12
C ALA A 74 -11.50 6.29 -17.39
N PRO A 75 -10.29 6.59 -16.87
CA PRO A 75 -9.13 5.75 -17.06
C PRO A 75 -9.29 4.48 -16.23
N GLU A 76 -8.76 3.37 -16.77
CA GLU A 76 -8.57 2.15 -16.01
C GLU A 76 -7.58 2.42 -14.86
N ILE A 77 -7.97 2.09 -13.63
CA ILE A 77 -7.08 2.22 -12.46
C ILE A 77 -6.35 0.89 -12.28
N PRO A 78 -5.02 0.83 -12.50
CA PRO A 78 -4.27 -0.43 -12.54
C PRO A 78 -3.84 -0.94 -11.16
N TYR A 79 -4.38 -0.37 -10.09
CA TYR A 79 -3.99 -0.65 -8.69
C TYR A 79 -5.23 -0.96 -7.86
N ASP A 80 -5.04 -1.78 -6.83
CA ASP A 80 -6.08 -2.28 -5.93
C ASP A 80 -6.04 -1.60 -4.55
N MET A 81 -4.90 -1.02 -4.20
CA MET A 81 -4.70 -0.42 -2.88
C MET A 81 -3.60 0.64 -2.90
N VAL A 82 -3.79 1.68 -2.08
CA VAL A 82 -2.77 2.68 -1.78
C VAL A 82 -2.41 2.58 -0.30
N ASN A 83 -1.12 2.39 -0.02
CA ASN A 83 -0.59 2.57 1.32
C ASN A 83 0.02 3.95 1.47
N GLU A 84 -0.17 4.53 2.65
CA GLU A 84 0.46 5.77 3.05
C GLU A 84 1.31 5.49 4.28
N VAL A 85 2.61 5.80 4.18
CA VAL A 85 3.57 5.55 5.25
C VAL A 85 4.30 6.85 5.56
N THR A 86 4.13 7.35 6.78
CA THR A 86 4.68 8.64 7.20
C THR A 86 5.83 8.44 8.17
N PHE A 87 6.94 9.13 7.92
CA PHE A 87 8.13 9.15 8.77
C PHE A 87 8.43 10.55 9.28
N GLU A 88 9.13 10.61 10.42
CA GLU A 88 9.59 11.86 11.01
C GLU A 88 10.62 12.59 10.15
N THR A 89 11.51 11.85 9.49
CA THR A 89 12.58 12.43 8.66
C THR A 89 12.74 11.68 7.35
N LYS A 90 13.37 12.34 6.37
CA LYS A 90 13.70 11.73 5.07
C LYS A 90 14.65 10.53 5.23
N ALA A 91 15.58 10.60 6.18
CA ALA A 91 16.56 9.55 6.44
C ALA A 91 15.85 8.26 6.91
N HIS A 92 14.92 8.38 7.86
CA HIS A 92 14.11 7.25 8.32
C HIS A 92 13.31 6.60 7.19
N ALA A 93 12.76 7.39 6.26
CA ALA A 93 12.06 6.87 5.08
C ALA A 93 13.01 6.14 4.12
N ALA A 94 14.21 6.65 3.88
CA ALA A 94 15.19 6.08 2.95
C ALA A 94 15.81 4.77 3.44
N GLU A 95 16.11 4.66 4.74
CA GLU A 95 16.70 3.45 5.34
C GLU A 95 15.79 2.22 5.18
N ARG A 96 14.46 2.42 5.16
CA ARG A 96 13.49 1.34 4.98
C ARG A 96 13.60 0.64 3.62
N HIS A 97 14.12 1.33 2.60
CA HIS A 97 14.29 0.78 1.24
C HIS A 97 15.61 0.03 1.03
N ILE A 98 16.61 0.21 1.90
CA ILE A 98 17.98 -0.30 1.67
C ILE A 98 18.34 -1.50 2.57
N GLY A 99 17.53 -1.81 3.59
CA GLY A 99 17.92 -2.74 4.65
C GLY A 99 17.02 -3.94 4.91
N ASP A 100 15.90 -4.14 4.20
CA ASP A 100 14.93 -5.16 4.60
C ASP A 100 15.44 -6.60 4.39
N PRO A 101 15.67 -7.39 5.45
CA PRO A 101 16.00 -8.81 5.30
C PRO A 101 14.89 -9.59 4.58
N TYR A 102 13.63 -9.12 4.58
CA TYR A 102 12.55 -9.74 3.80
C TYR A 102 12.67 -9.52 2.28
N GLN A 103 13.28 -8.41 1.83
CA GLN A 103 13.58 -8.23 0.41
C GLN A 103 14.78 -9.10 -0.02
N LYS A 104 15.76 -9.29 0.86
CA LYS A 104 16.91 -10.20 0.59
C LYS A 104 16.54 -11.69 0.66
N ALA A 105 15.47 -12.04 1.37
CA ALA A 105 14.99 -13.42 1.49
C ALA A 105 14.13 -13.91 0.31
N SER A 106 13.80 -13.06 -0.66
CA SER A 106 12.92 -13.43 -1.79
C SER A 106 13.53 -13.23 -3.18
N PRO A 107 14.68 -13.84 -3.53
CA PRO A 107 14.90 -14.26 -4.89
C PRO A 107 14.12 -15.56 -5.12
N GLY A 108 12.83 -15.47 -5.50
CA GLY A 108 12.15 -16.57 -6.21
C GLY A 108 11.34 -17.59 -5.42
N LYS A 109 10.80 -17.29 -4.23
CA LYS A 109 9.71 -18.12 -3.67
C LYS A 109 8.36 -17.40 -3.79
N ILE A 110 7.66 -17.73 -4.87
CA ILE A 110 6.20 -17.61 -4.93
C ILE A 110 5.66 -18.44 -3.76
N LEU A 111 4.99 -17.79 -2.81
CA LEU A 111 4.26 -18.50 -1.76
C LEU A 111 3.16 -19.33 -2.45
N PRO A 112 3.07 -20.65 -2.18
CA PRO A 112 2.04 -21.47 -2.79
C PRO A 112 0.67 -21.04 -2.26
N VAL A 113 -0.29 -21.09 -3.18
CA VAL A 113 -1.74 -20.87 -3.01
C VAL A 113 -2.32 -21.77 -1.94
#